data_AF-A0A4U0XEN7-F1
#
_entry.id   AF-A0A4U0XEN7-F1
#
_cell.length_a   1.000
_cell.length_b   1.000
_cell.length_c   1.000
_cell.angle_alpha   90.00
_cell.angle_beta   90.00
_cell.angle_gamma   90.00
#
_symmetry.space_group_name_H-M   'P 1'
#
loop_
_entity.id
_entity.type
_entity.pdbx_description
1 polymer ?
#
loop_
_entity_poly.entity_id
_entity_poly.type
_entity_poly.pdbx_seq_one_letter_code
_entity_poly.pdbx_strand_id
1 'polypeptide(L)'
;MAAGAFATPRTRKYDGSKENSGAEIVVFLGSDVQMFLIINMTDTSENSIRAHGGDIIKYGDYWYWFGEDKAGETTSVAVSHPSAALTRFATPAAVATNSHYMQTRQAATQMTSQSDGINILAQQRTHRPVSPHLGIYRPQVTWYLSALNRITGSILSGGFYVFGAAYLVAPVLGWHLDSMSMAAAFGSWPVFAKVLTKLTLAFPFTFHSFNGIRHLAWDMGRTMTNRQVQVTGWAVVGLSVVSSALLAFFL
;
A
#
# COMPACT_ATOMS: atom_id res chain seq x y z
N MET A 1 8.11 -2.91 48.71
CA MET A 1 8.34 -2.66 47.27
C MET A 1 7.14 -1.89 46.73
N ALA A 2 7.40 -0.88 45.91
CA ALA A 2 6.62 0.34 45.78
C ALA A 2 5.22 0.16 45.16
N ALA A 3 4.26 0.89 45.74
CA ALA A 3 2.97 1.24 45.16
C ALA A 3 3.15 2.49 44.27
N GLY A 4 2.59 2.48 43.07
CA GLY A 4 2.47 3.66 42.19
C GLY A 4 1.01 4.03 42.03
N ALA A 5 0.54 4.98 42.82
CA ALA A 5 -0.83 5.47 42.84
C ALA A 5 -1.18 6.24 41.56
N PHE A 6 -2.32 5.90 40.96
CA PHE A 6 -2.94 6.64 39.86
C PHE A 6 -3.38 8.01 40.40
N ALA A 7 -2.78 9.09 39.90
CA ALA A 7 -3.05 10.45 40.37
C ALA A 7 -4.42 10.92 39.86
N THR A 8 -5.38 11.07 40.78
CA THR A 8 -6.61 11.85 40.58
C THR A 8 -6.29 13.30 40.22
N PRO A 9 -6.83 13.87 39.13
CA PRO A 9 -6.67 15.29 38.84
C PRO A 9 -7.43 16.12 39.88
N ARG A 10 -6.68 16.79 40.75
CA ARG A 10 -7.20 17.82 41.65
C ARG A 10 -7.38 19.11 40.86
N THR A 11 -8.60 19.66 40.89
CA THR A 11 -8.86 21.03 40.48
C THR A 11 -8.13 21.99 41.42
N ARG A 12 -7.12 22.72 40.93
CA ARG A 12 -6.54 23.85 41.66
C ARG A 12 -6.55 25.07 40.75
N LYS A 13 -7.21 26.14 41.21
CA LYS A 13 -7.19 27.46 40.58
C LYS A 13 -5.76 27.99 40.57
N TYR A 14 -5.32 28.53 39.44
CA TYR A 14 -4.13 29.36 39.35
C TYR A 14 -4.51 30.71 38.73
N ASP A 15 -4.09 31.76 39.40
CA ASP A 15 -4.30 33.17 39.09
C ASP A 15 -2.97 33.77 38.60
N GLY A 16 -3.08 34.84 37.82
CA GLY A 16 -2.03 35.85 37.78
C GLY A 16 -1.36 35.99 36.43
N SER A 17 -1.86 36.95 35.65
CA SER A 17 -1.07 38.15 35.32
C SER A 17 0.27 38.01 34.59
N LYS A 18 0.58 36.89 33.94
CA LYS A 18 1.78 36.76 33.09
C LYS A 18 1.40 36.31 31.68
N GLU A 19 1.25 37.26 30.76
CA GLU A 19 2.28 37.85 29.89
C GLU A 19 2.60 37.00 28.65
N ASN A 20 2.40 37.65 27.50
CA ASN A 20 3.23 37.73 26.31
C ASN A 20 3.75 36.46 25.57
N SER A 21 3.61 36.61 24.24
CA SER A 21 4.44 36.08 23.16
C SER A 21 4.16 34.65 22.63
N GLY A 22 3.95 34.60 21.32
CA GLY A 22 4.51 33.57 20.43
C GLY A 22 3.71 32.30 20.20
N ALA A 23 3.22 32.13 18.97
CA ALA A 23 3.28 30.85 18.22
C ALA A 23 3.02 31.09 16.72
N GLU A 24 4.07 30.97 15.89
CA GLU A 24 4.01 30.79 14.44
C GLU A 24 3.97 29.28 14.12
N ILE A 25 3.17 28.87 13.13
CA ILE A 25 3.21 27.52 12.55
C ILE A 25 3.71 27.63 11.11
N VAL A 26 4.85 27.01 10.83
CA VAL A 26 5.43 26.92 9.48
C VAL A 26 5.13 25.54 8.90
N VAL A 27 4.35 25.48 7.83
CA VAL A 27 4.05 24.24 7.09
C VAL A 27 4.88 24.21 5.81
N PHE A 28 5.77 23.22 5.70
CA PHE A 28 6.58 23.02 4.49
C PHE A 28 5.81 22.19 3.46
N LEU A 29 5.37 22.84 2.38
CA LEU A 29 5.02 22.19 1.13
C LEU A 29 6.14 22.45 0.11
N GLY A 30 6.44 21.46 -0.73
CA GLY A 30 7.64 21.38 -1.56
C GLY A 30 8.02 22.65 -2.33
N SER A 31 9.35 22.84 -2.41
CA SER A 31 10.19 23.77 -3.19
C SER A 31 9.91 25.27 -3.21
N ASP A 32 8.75 25.76 -2.76
CA ASP A 32 8.50 27.21 -2.67
C ASP A 32 8.02 27.57 -1.27
N VAL A 33 8.86 28.28 -0.52
CA VAL A 33 8.56 28.79 0.82
C VAL A 33 7.48 29.86 0.69
N GLN A 34 6.23 29.44 0.70
CA GLN A 34 5.05 30.31 0.76
C GLN A 34 4.56 30.35 2.21
N MET A 35 4.79 31.47 2.89
CA MET A 35 4.22 31.76 4.21
C MET A 35 2.70 31.91 4.07
N PHE A 36 1.93 30.87 4.39
CA PHE A 36 0.47 30.91 4.40
C PHE A 36 -0.10 30.80 5.81
N LEU A 37 -0.97 31.78 6.09
CA LEU A 37 -2.02 31.90 7.11
C LEU A 37 -1.96 31.01 8.35
N ILE A 38 -1.82 31.70 9.48
CA ILE A 38 -2.03 31.22 10.84
C ILE A 38 -3.45 30.62 10.95
N ILE A 39 -3.52 29.30 11.09
CA ILE A 39 -4.78 28.59 11.41
C ILE A 39 -4.95 28.63 12.92
N ASN A 40 -5.83 29.51 13.41
CA ASN A 40 -6.28 29.43 14.81
C ASN A 40 -7.25 28.26 14.93
N MET A 41 -6.74 27.11 15.38
CA MET A 41 -7.57 25.98 15.77
C MET A 41 -8.23 26.32 17.10
N THR A 42 -9.52 26.04 17.23
CA THR A 42 -10.27 26.20 18.49
C THR A 42 -10.93 24.87 18.84
N ASP A 43 -11.01 24.54 20.13
CA ASP A 43 -11.71 23.35 20.60
C ASP A 43 -13.23 23.56 20.64
N THR A 44 -13.98 22.54 21.05
CA THR A 44 -15.44 22.42 21.10
C THR A 44 -16.10 23.50 21.93
N SER A 45 -15.31 24.06 22.82
CA SER A 45 -15.62 25.09 23.81
C SER A 45 -15.12 26.47 23.37
N GLU A 46 -14.75 26.61 22.09
CA GLU A 46 -14.17 27.81 21.46
C GLU A 46 -12.82 28.26 22.06
N ASN A 47 -12.19 27.39 22.86
CA ASN A 47 -10.87 27.63 23.42
C ASN A 47 -9.80 27.53 22.34
N SER A 48 -8.86 28.49 22.29
CA SER A 48 -7.74 28.45 21.35
C SER A 48 -6.84 27.24 21.61
N ILE A 49 -6.64 26.41 20.58
CA ILE A 49 -5.74 25.26 20.59
C ILE A 49 -4.39 25.74 20.05
N ARG A 50 -3.32 25.51 20.82
CA ARG A 50 -1.95 25.70 20.32
C ARG A 50 -1.51 24.41 19.64
N ALA A 51 -1.97 24.24 18.41
CA ALA A 51 -1.68 23.07 17.60
C ALA A 51 -0.17 22.98 17.32
N HIS A 52 0.48 21.94 17.86
CA HIS A 52 1.89 21.69 17.62
C HIS A 52 2.11 20.26 17.09
N GLY A 53 2.66 20.17 15.88
CA GLY A 53 2.76 18.90 15.15
C GLY A 53 1.39 18.28 14.83
N GLY A 54 1.40 17.05 14.32
CA GLY A 54 0.19 16.32 13.98
C GLY A 54 -0.19 16.34 12.50
N ASP A 55 -1.23 15.58 12.17
CA ASP A 55 -1.75 15.43 10.80
C ASP A 55 -3.21 15.90 10.73
N ILE A 56 -3.62 16.37 9.56
CA ILE A 56 -5.00 16.81 9.29
C ILE A 56 -5.63 15.86 8.27
N ILE A 57 -6.85 15.38 8.54
CA ILE A 57 -7.58 14.46 7.67
C ILE A 57 -8.99 14.97 7.39
N LYS A 58 -9.42 14.89 6.13
CA LYS A 58 -10.78 15.23 5.71
C LYS A 58 -11.67 14.00 5.57
N TYR A 59 -12.92 14.05 6.03
CA TYR A 59 -13.95 13.03 5.80
C TYR A 59 -15.33 13.64 5.61
N GLY A 60 -15.95 13.34 4.46
CA GLY A 60 -17.14 14.06 4.02
C GLY A 60 -16.87 15.57 3.99
N ASP A 61 -17.69 16.32 4.71
CA ASP A 61 -17.62 17.77 4.84
C ASP A 61 -16.69 18.28 5.95
N TYR A 62 -16.00 17.36 6.63
CA TYR A 62 -15.31 17.60 7.89
C TYR A 62 -13.79 17.51 7.78
N TRP A 63 -13.07 18.28 8.60
CA TRP A 63 -11.63 18.14 8.81
C TRP A 63 -11.32 17.82 10.25
N TYR A 64 -10.37 16.91 10.46
CA TYR A 64 -9.93 16.38 11.74
C TYR A 64 -8.44 16.67 11.90
N TRP A 65 -8.00 17.26 13.00
CA TRP A 65 -6.58 17.40 13.35
C TRP A 65 -6.24 16.51 14.52
N PHE A 66 -5.11 15.81 14.41
CA PHE A 66 -4.56 14.92 15.42
C PHE A 66 -3.15 15.39 15.75
N GLY A 67 -2.99 16.10 16.86
CA GLY A 67 -1.68 16.58 17.29
C GLY A 67 -1.64 16.86 18.78
N GLU A 68 -0.51 17.41 19.22
CA GLU A 68 -0.32 17.79 20.61
C GLU A 68 -0.81 19.24 20.77
N ASP A 69 -1.74 19.46 21.70
CA ASP A 69 -2.10 20.82 22.09
C ASP A 69 -1.10 21.28 23.15
N LYS A 70 -0.42 22.40 22.90
CA LYS A 70 0.49 23.01 23.88
C LYS A 70 -0.20 24.04 24.77
N ALA A 71 -1.50 24.29 24.57
CA ALA A 71 -2.30 25.18 25.42
C ALA A 71 -2.70 24.51 26.75
N GLY A 72 -2.62 23.19 26.85
CA GLY A 72 -2.75 22.38 28.06
C GLY A 72 -2.11 21.01 27.85
N GLU A 73 -1.64 20.33 28.90
CA GLU A 73 -0.89 19.06 28.85
C GLU A 73 -1.79 17.85 28.47
N THR A 74 -2.45 17.94 27.31
CA THR A 74 -3.41 16.95 26.80
C THR A 74 -3.34 16.85 25.28
N THR A 75 -3.38 15.62 24.75
CA THR A 75 -3.63 15.39 23.32
C THR A 75 -5.10 15.67 23.03
N SER A 76 -5.38 16.62 22.14
CA SER A 76 -6.75 16.98 21.75
C SER A 76 -6.98 16.61 20.28
N VAL A 77 -8.22 16.19 19.97
CA VAL A 77 -8.66 15.87 18.62
C VAL A 77 -9.69 16.92 18.22
N ALA A 78 -9.40 17.64 17.14
CA ALA A 78 -10.20 18.77 16.67
C ALA A 78 -10.95 18.39 15.38
N VAL A 79 -12.28 18.54 15.32
CA VAL A 79 -13.15 18.30 14.14
C VAL A 79 -13.63 19.65 13.55
N SER A 80 -14.21 19.71 12.35
CA SER A 80 -14.79 20.94 11.80
C SER A 80 -16.04 20.68 10.97
N HIS A 81 -17.13 21.42 11.21
CA HIS A 81 -18.35 21.38 10.40
C HIS A 81 -18.40 22.55 9.39
N PRO A 82 -19.08 22.42 8.23
CA PRO A 82 -19.56 23.59 7.49
C PRO A 82 -20.85 24.11 8.14
N SER A 83 -20.76 25.21 8.88
CA SER A 83 -21.96 25.92 9.34
C SER A 83 -22.63 26.60 8.15
N ALA A 84 -23.80 26.10 7.75
CA ALA A 84 -24.70 26.79 6.83
C ALA A 84 -25.38 27.95 7.58
N ALA A 85 -24.67 29.05 7.76
CA ALA A 85 -25.24 30.28 8.32
C ALA A 85 -24.93 31.46 7.41
N LEU A 86 -25.92 31.77 6.58
CA LEU A 86 -26.27 33.10 6.07
C LEU A 86 -25.13 33.95 5.47
N THR A 87 -24.87 33.79 4.17
CA THR A 87 -24.48 34.92 3.28
C THR A 87 -24.72 34.54 1.81
N ARG A 88 -25.98 34.24 1.49
CA ARG A 88 -26.48 34.56 0.14
C ARG A 88 -26.73 36.06 0.16
N PHE A 89 -25.96 36.82 -0.63
CA PHE A 89 -26.25 38.12 -1.26
C PHE A 89 -24.97 38.97 -1.32
N ALA A 90 -24.21 38.85 -2.42
CA ALA A 90 -23.55 39.95 -3.14
C ALA A 90 -22.72 39.41 -4.33
N THR A 91 -23.31 39.53 -5.52
CA THR A 91 -22.74 39.91 -6.84
C THR A 91 -21.31 39.55 -7.30
N PRO A 92 -21.12 39.28 -8.62
CA PRO A 92 -19.87 38.86 -9.23
C PRO A 92 -18.96 40.07 -9.49
N ALA A 93 -18.27 40.57 -8.45
CA ALA A 93 -17.29 41.65 -8.60
C ALA A 93 -15.93 41.34 -7.94
N ALA A 94 -15.74 40.12 -7.43
CA ALA A 94 -14.51 39.70 -6.74
C ALA A 94 -13.43 39.11 -7.67
N VAL A 95 -13.64 39.10 -8.99
CA VAL A 95 -12.65 38.59 -9.97
C VAL A 95 -11.67 39.70 -10.42
N ALA A 96 -11.98 40.98 -10.17
CA ALA A 96 -11.18 42.11 -10.63
C ALA A 96 -10.18 42.65 -9.60
N THR A 97 -10.25 42.23 -8.34
CA THR A 97 -9.29 42.62 -7.31
C THR A 97 -8.48 41.40 -6.92
N ASN A 98 -7.15 41.48 -7.03
CA ASN A 98 -6.17 40.53 -6.44
C ASN A 98 -6.23 40.53 -4.89
N SER A 99 -7.41 40.68 -4.32
CA SER A 99 -7.70 40.42 -2.93
C SER A 99 -7.72 38.92 -2.77
N HIS A 100 -6.61 38.36 -2.29
CA HIS A 100 -6.58 37.03 -1.67
C HIS A 100 -7.53 37.04 -0.47
N TYR A 101 -8.84 36.87 -0.72
CA TYR A 101 -9.80 36.58 0.33
C TYR A 101 -9.44 35.21 0.87
N MET A 102 -8.64 35.22 1.94
CA MET A 102 -8.36 34.04 2.73
C MET A 102 -9.69 33.59 3.33
N GLN A 103 -10.26 32.55 2.73
CA GLN A 103 -11.48 31.92 3.21
C GLN A 103 -11.16 31.22 4.54
N THR A 104 -11.25 31.96 5.65
CA THR A 104 -11.12 31.43 7.00
C THR A 104 -12.38 30.62 7.31
N ARG A 105 -12.32 29.31 7.07
CA ARG A 105 -13.38 28.40 7.53
C ARG A 105 -13.20 28.19 9.03
N GLN A 106 -14.14 28.68 9.82
CA GLN A 106 -14.20 28.33 11.24
C GLN A 106 -14.54 26.85 11.38
N ALA A 107 -13.74 26.16 12.18
CA ALA A 107 -13.74 24.73 12.33
C ALA A 107 -14.23 24.38 13.75
N ALA A 108 -15.52 24.02 13.88
CA ALA A 108 -16.10 23.62 15.17
C ALA A 108 -15.75 22.16 15.51
N THR A 109 -15.01 21.95 16.60
CA THR A 109 -14.57 20.61 17.01
C THR A 109 -15.61 19.89 17.85
N GLN A 110 -15.49 18.57 17.95
CA GLN A 110 -16.25 17.74 18.91
C GLN A 110 -15.29 16.84 19.68
N MET A 111 -15.47 16.73 21.00
CA MET A 111 -14.70 15.84 21.85
C MET A 111 -15.23 14.43 21.64
N THR A 112 -14.43 13.60 20.98
CA THR A 112 -14.75 12.19 20.75
C THR A 112 -13.98 11.31 21.70
N SER A 113 -14.54 10.17 22.10
CA SER A 113 -13.77 9.14 22.79
C SER A 113 -12.65 8.61 21.88
N GLN A 114 -11.56 8.10 22.45
CA GLN A 114 -10.42 7.62 21.67
C GLN A 114 -10.79 6.46 20.72
N SER A 115 -11.72 5.59 21.14
CA SER A 115 -12.25 4.52 20.28
C SER A 115 -13.04 5.06 19.09
N ASP A 116 -13.83 6.12 19.29
CA ASP A 116 -14.63 6.72 18.22
C ASP A 116 -13.74 7.43 17.20
N GLY A 117 -12.69 8.11 17.66
CA GLY A 117 -11.67 8.70 16.78
C GLY A 117 -11.00 7.66 15.88
N ILE A 118 -10.63 6.49 16.42
CA ILE A 118 -10.04 5.40 15.63
C ILE A 118 -11.02 4.86 14.59
N ASN A 119 -12.29 4.68 14.97
CA ASN A 119 -13.34 4.18 14.07
C ASN A 119 -13.61 5.17 12.93
N ILE A 120 -13.69 6.46 13.24
CA ILE A 120 -13.82 7.52 12.25
C ILE A 120 -12.65 7.42 11.28
N LEU A 121 -11.41 7.46 11.77
CA LEU A 121 -10.20 7.35 10.94
C LEU A 121 -10.19 6.11 10.04
N ALA A 122 -10.62 4.96 10.57
CA ALA A 122 -10.75 3.73 9.80
C ALA A 122 -11.78 3.87 8.66
N GLN A 123 -12.94 4.46 8.94
CA GLN A 123 -13.94 4.79 7.91
C GLN A 123 -13.39 5.78 6.88
N GLN A 124 -12.59 6.78 7.28
CA GLN A 124 -12.01 7.72 6.29
C GLN A 124 -11.02 7.01 5.36
N ARG A 125 -10.26 6.02 5.86
CA ARG A 125 -9.30 5.25 5.05
C ARG A 125 -9.99 4.44 3.95
N THR A 126 -11.23 3.99 4.14
CA THR A 126 -11.96 3.25 3.10
C THR A 126 -12.43 4.15 1.95
N HIS A 127 -12.54 5.46 2.17
CA HIS A 127 -12.96 6.44 1.17
C HIS A 127 -11.79 7.04 0.38
N ARG A 128 -10.54 6.73 0.75
CA ARG A 128 -9.36 7.17 0.01
C ARG A 128 -9.15 6.26 -1.20
N PRO A 129 -9.09 6.80 -2.43
CA PRO A 129 -8.82 5.97 -3.58
C PRO A 129 -7.40 5.40 -3.52
N VAL A 130 -7.25 4.15 -3.92
CA VAL A 130 -5.93 3.54 -4.12
C VAL A 130 -5.34 4.10 -5.41
N SER A 131 -4.12 4.61 -5.37
CA SER A 131 -3.45 5.09 -6.57
C SER A 131 -3.25 3.95 -7.57
N PRO A 132 -3.39 4.20 -8.88
CA PRO A 132 -3.17 3.16 -9.88
C PRO A 132 -1.71 2.68 -9.81
N HIS A 133 -1.50 1.36 -9.86
CA HIS A 133 -0.17 0.74 -9.76
C HIS A 133 0.12 -0.11 -10.99
N LEU A 134 -0.37 -1.35 -11.05
CA LEU A 134 -0.05 -2.30 -12.13
C LEU A 134 -0.58 -1.85 -13.49
N GLY A 135 -1.70 -1.11 -13.51
CA GLY A 135 -2.29 -0.61 -14.76
C GLY A 135 -1.53 0.53 -15.43
N ILE A 136 -0.65 1.24 -14.69
CA ILE A 136 0.12 2.38 -15.22
C ILE A 136 1.63 2.17 -15.14
N TYR A 137 2.10 1.13 -14.46
CA TYR A 137 3.53 0.90 -14.28
C TYR A 137 4.19 0.44 -15.59
N ARG A 138 5.37 0.99 -15.89
CA ARG A 138 6.11 0.65 -17.11
C ARG A 138 6.50 -0.84 -17.12
N PRO A 139 6.21 -1.57 -18.21
CA PRO A 139 6.75 -2.91 -18.47
C PRO A 139 8.27 -2.99 -18.32
N GLN A 140 8.77 -3.84 -17.42
CA GLN A 140 10.20 -4.08 -17.20
C GLN A 140 10.46 -5.56 -16.95
N VAL A 141 11.58 -6.08 -17.50
CA VAL A 141 11.97 -7.49 -17.37
C VAL A 141 12.08 -7.94 -15.91
N THR A 142 12.38 -7.03 -14.99
CA THR A 142 12.52 -7.29 -13.55
C THR A 142 11.25 -7.84 -12.93
N TRP A 143 10.15 -7.08 -12.98
CA TRP A 143 8.91 -7.47 -12.33
C TRP A 143 8.16 -8.55 -13.12
N TYR A 144 8.28 -8.58 -14.46
CA TYR A 144 7.72 -9.69 -15.25
C TYR A 144 8.37 -11.02 -14.90
N LEU A 145 9.70 -11.10 -14.85
CA LEU A 145 10.37 -12.36 -14.48
C LEU A 145 10.05 -12.74 -13.03
N SER A 146 9.92 -11.77 -12.12
CA SER A 146 9.48 -12.05 -10.75
C SER A 146 8.07 -12.65 -10.70
N ALA A 147 7.11 -12.07 -11.42
CA ALA A 147 5.75 -12.58 -11.51
C ALA A 147 5.71 -13.97 -12.17
N LEU A 148 6.43 -14.15 -13.27
CA LEU A 148 6.55 -15.44 -13.95
C LEU A 148 7.17 -16.49 -13.03
N ASN A 149 8.16 -16.15 -12.20
CA ASN A 149 8.76 -17.10 -11.27
C ASN A 149 7.76 -17.64 -10.26
N ARG A 150 6.86 -16.76 -9.77
CA ARG A 150 5.77 -17.15 -8.88
C ARG A 150 4.77 -18.03 -9.61
N ILE A 151 4.35 -17.64 -10.81
CA ILE A 151 3.38 -18.38 -11.62
C ILE A 151 3.92 -19.78 -11.96
N THR A 152 5.14 -19.87 -12.48
CA THR A 152 5.75 -21.17 -12.83
C THR A 152 5.97 -22.03 -11.59
N GLY A 153 6.36 -21.44 -10.46
CA GLY A 153 6.47 -22.14 -9.18
C GLY A 153 5.14 -22.73 -8.73
N SER A 154 4.06 -21.94 -8.74
CA SER A 154 2.72 -22.41 -8.41
C SER A 154 2.21 -23.49 -9.37
N ILE A 155 2.48 -23.37 -10.66
CA ILE A 155 2.11 -24.39 -11.66
C ILE A 155 2.86 -25.70 -11.39
N LEU A 156 4.17 -25.64 -11.15
CA LEU A 156 4.98 -26.84 -10.90
C LEU A 156 4.59 -27.53 -9.59
N SER A 157 4.47 -26.76 -8.50
CA SER A 157 4.03 -27.31 -7.21
C SER A 157 2.61 -27.86 -7.29
N GLY A 158 1.68 -27.11 -7.90
CA GLY A 158 0.31 -27.55 -8.10
C GLY A 158 0.23 -28.82 -8.94
N GLY A 159 0.96 -28.88 -10.06
CA GLY A 159 1.03 -30.06 -10.91
C GLY A 159 1.60 -31.28 -10.17
N PHE A 160 2.66 -31.10 -9.38
CA PHE A 160 3.23 -32.16 -8.55
C PHE A 160 2.22 -32.70 -7.53
N TYR A 161 1.54 -31.83 -6.78
CA TYR A 161 0.56 -32.27 -5.78
C TYR A 161 -0.69 -32.90 -6.42
N VAL A 162 -1.20 -32.33 -7.51
CA VAL A 162 -2.35 -32.88 -8.23
C VAL A 162 -2.01 -34.26 -8.79
N PHE A 163 -0.85 -34.41 -9.43
CA PHE A 163 -0.41 -35.70 -9.96
C PHE A 163 -0.21 -36.72 -8.83
N GLY A 164 0.46 -36.34 -7.74
CA GLY A 164 0.67 -37.23 -6.59
C GLY A 164 -0.64 -37.68 -5.94
N ALA A 165 -1.59 -36.76 -5.76
CA ALA A 165 -2.91 -37.10 -5.23
C ALA A 165 -3.71 -37.99 -6.20
N ALA A 166 -3.71 -37.68 -7.49
CA ALA A 166 -4.36 -38.51 -8.51
C ALA A 166 -3.77 -39.92 -8.56
N TYR A 167 -2.43 -40.03 -8.48
CA TYR A 167 -1.74 -41.31 -8.44
C TYR A 167 -2.13 -42.15 -7.22
N LEU A 168 -2.28 -41.52 -6.05
CA LEU A 168 -2.68 -42.21 -4.82
C LEU A 168 -4.14 -42.69 -4.85
N VAL A 169 -5.04 -41.91 -5.46
CA VAL A 169 -6.47 -42.25 -5.57
C VAL A 169 -6.76 -43.19 -6.75
N ALA A 170 -5.86 -43.27 -7.73
CA ALA A 170 -6.06 -44.03 -8.97
C ALA A 170 -6.50 -45.49 -8.77
N PRO A 171 -5.94 -46.30 -7.85
CA PRO A 171 -6.38 -47.68 -7.65
C PRO A 171 -7.84 -47.81 -7.19
N VAL A 172 -8.34 -46.82 -6.43
CA VAL A 172 -9.71 -46.82 -5.89
C VAL A 172 -10.72 -46.48 -6.99
N LEU A 173 -10.34 -45.60 -7.92
CA LEU A 173 -11.18 -45.18 -9.04
C LEU A 173 -11.00 -46.04 -10.30
N GLY A 174 -10.09 -47.03 -10.27
CA GLY A 174 -9.73 -47.83 -11.43
C GLY A 174 -8.99 -47.06 -12.52
N TRP A 175 -8.31 -45.97 -12.19
CA TRP A 175 -7.51 -45.19 -13.14
C TRP A 175 -6.13 -45.84 -13.37
N HIS A 176 -5.69 -45.86 -14.62
CA HIS A 176 -4.38 -46.39 -15.02
C HIS A 176 -3.35 -45.28 -15.13
N LEU A 177 -2.77 -44.87 -14.00
CA LEU A 177 -1.69 -43.88 -13.92
C LEU A 177 -0.29 -44.51 -13.75
N ASP A 178 -0.14 -45.79 -14.07
CA ASP A 178 1.16 -46.43 -14.13
C ASP A 178 1.96 -45.96 -15.35
N SER A 179 3.29 -46.06 -15.26
CA SER A 179 4.19 -45.57 -16.29
C SER A 179 3.94 -46.19 -17.67
N MET A 180 3.51 -47.46 -17.74
CA MET A 180 3.27 -48.15 -19.01
C MET A 180 2.02 -47.61 -19.70
N SER A 181 0.91 -47.49 -18.96
CA SER A 181 -0.34 -46.92 -19.45
C SER A 181 -0.18 -45.47 -19.88
N MET A 182 0.53 -44.66 -19.10
CA MET A 182 0.81 -43.26 -19.43
C MET A 182 1.69 -43.12 -20.68
N ALA A 183 2.74 -43.94 -20.81
CA ALA A 183 3.62 -43.93 -21.97
C ALA A 183 2.90 -44.37 -23.24
N ALA A 184 2.05 -45.40 -23.16
CA ALA A 184 1.22 -45.85 -24.28
C ALA A 184 0.21 -44.77 -24.72
N ALA A 185 -0.48 -44.15 -23.75
CA ALA A 185 -1.43 -43.07 -24.01
C ALA A 185 -0.74 -41.88 -24.70
N PHE A 186 0.36 -41.39 -24.13
CA PHE A 186 1.14 -40.30 -24.72
C PHE A 186 1.74 -40.69 -26.08
N GLY A 187 2.16 -41.95 -26.24
CA GLY A 187 2.69 -42.51 -27.47
C GLY A 187 1.69 -42.52 -28.63
N SER A 188 0.39 -42.60 -28.34
CA SER A 188 -0.67 -42.58 -29.37
C SER A 188 -1.02 -41.19 -29.90
N TRP A 189 -0.55 -40.12 -29.24
CA TRP A 189 -0.89 -38.75 -29.63
C TRP A 189 -0.23 -38.32 -30.95
N PRO A 190 -0.86 -37.39 -31.70
CA PRO A 190 -0.22 -36.78 -32.87
C PRO A 190 1.03 -36.01 -32.45
N VAL A 191 2.01 -35.92 -33.36
CA VAL A 191 3.32 -35.29 -33.10
C VAL A 191 3.17 -33.89 -32.53
N PHE A 192 2.25 -33.09 -33.07
CA PHE A 192 1.98 -31.74 -32.57
C PHE A 192 1.56 -31.73 -31.09
N ALA A 193 0.63 -32.61 -30.69
CA ALA A 193 0.18 -32.68 -29.29
C ALA A 193 1.30 -33.14 -28.35
N LYS A 194 2.16 -34.06 -28.79
CA LYS A 194 3.34 -34.49 -28.02
C LYS A 194 4.30 -33.33 -27.78
N VAL A 195 4.68 -32.62 -28.84
CA VAL A 195 5.61 -31.48 -28.76
C VAL A 195 5.02 -30.36 -27.90
N LEU A 196 3.75 -30.01 -28.11
CA LEU A 196 3.08 -28.97 -27.34
C LEU A 196 3.09 -29.31 -25.84
N THR A 197 2.73 -30.55 -25.49
CA THR A 197 2.68 -31.00 -24.10
C THR A 197 4.07 -31.01 -23.46
N LYS A 198 5.09 -31.49 -24.19
CA LYS A 198 6.48 -31.42 -23.73
C LYS A 198 6.92 -29.97 -23.49
N LEU A 199 6.62 -29.04 -24.39
CA LEU A 199 6.92 -27.61 -24.21
C LEU A 199 6.19 -27.01 -23.01
N THR A 200 4.90 -27.29 -22.85
CA THR A 200 4.09 -26.77 -21.75
C THR A 200 4.61 -27.24 -20.38
N LEU A 201 5.19 -28.43 -20.29
CA LEU A 201 5.82 -28.94 -19.06
C LEU A 201 7.27 -28.45 -18.90
N ALA A 202 8.05 -28.45 -19.98
CA ALA A 202 9.48 -28.12 -19.95
C ALA A 202 9.74 -26.63 -19.73
N PHE A 203 8.95 -25.74 -20.34
CA PHE A 203 9.14 -24.29 -20.21
C PHE A 203 9.02 -23.77 -18.77
N PRO A 204 7.92 -24.03 -18.01
CA PRO A 204 7.83 -23.56 -16.63
C PRO A 204 8.93 -24.15 -15.75
N PHE A 205 9.30 -25.41 -15.95
CA PHE A 205 10.40 -26.06 -15.23
C PHE A 205 11.73 -25.35 -15.46
N THR A 206 12.18 -25.29 -16.72
CA THR A 206 13.47 -24.67 -17.10
C THR A 206 13.54 -23.21 -16.68
N PHE A 207 12.47 -22.43 -16.91
CA PHE A 207 12.39 -21.04 -16.48
C PHE A 207 12.50 -20.88 -14.96
N HIS A 208 11.72 -21.65 -14.20
CA HIS A 208 11.75 -21.56 -12.74
C HIS A 208 13.12 -21.95 -12.18
N SER A 209 13.77 -22.98 -12.75
CA SER A 209 15.11 -23.40 -12.35
C SER A 209 16.16 -22.31 -12.61
N PHE A 210 16.24 -21.78 -13.84
CA PHE A 210 17.24 -20.76 -14.16
C PHE A 210 16.99 -19.44 -13.45
N ASN A 211 15.74 -19.00 -13.38
CA ASN A 211 15.41 -17.78 -12.65
C ASN A 211 15.58 -17.97 -11.13
N GLY A 212 15.33 -19.17 -10.60
CA GLY A 212 15.64 -19.55 -9.22
C GLY A 212 17.13 -19.42 -8.89
N ILE A 213 18.03 -19.91 -9.77
CA ILE A 213 19.48 -19.72 -9.61
C ILE A 213 19.84 -18.23 -9.59
N ARG A 214 19.23 -17.42 -10.47
CA ARG A 214 19.41 -15.97 -10.46
C ARG A 214 18.95 -15.33 -9.13
N HIS A 215 17.83 -15.77 -8.57
CA HIS A 215 17.37 -15.34 -7.25
C HIS A 215 18.34 -15.75 -6.12
N LEU A 216 18.87 -16.97 -6.14
CA LEU A 216 19.89 -17.39 -5.17
C LEU A 216 21.18 -16.56 -5.27
N ALA A 217 21.57 -16.16 -6.49
CA ALA A 217 22.69 -15.24 -6.67
C ALA A 217 22.40 -13.87 -6.04
N TRP A 218 21.14 -13.41 -6.10
CA TRP A 218 20.69 -12.18 -5.46
C TRP A 218 20.70 -12.26 -3.94
N ASP A 219 20.26 -13.39 -3.38
CA ASP A 219 20.31 -13.65 -1.93
C ASP A 219 21.75 -13.67 -1.40
N MET A 220 22.71 -14.02 -2.26
CA MET A 220 24.16 -13.93 -1.97
C MET A 220 24.74 -12.53 -2.21
N GLY A 221 23.91 -11.51 -2.47
CA GLY A 221 24.33 -10.14 -2.74
C GLY A 221 25.03 -9.94 -4.09
N ARG A 222 24.91 -10.88 -5.04
CA ARG A 222 25.55 -10.81 -6.36
C ARG A 222 24.58 -10.30 -7.43
N THR A 223 25.11 -9.71 -8.49
CA THR A 223 24.35 -9.28 -9.69
C THR A 223 23.21 -8.27 -9.41
N MET A 224 23.43 -7.35 -8.47
CA MET A 224 22.44 -6.36 -8.00
C MET A 224 22.46 -5.01 -8.72
N THR A 225 23.40 -4.77 -9.65
CA THR A 225 23.39 -3.51 -10.42
C THR A 225 22.31 -3.55 -11.50
N ASN A 226 21.72 -2.41 -11.85
CA ASN A 226 20.69 -2.32 -12.89
C ASN A 226 21.11 -3.00 -14.21
N ARG A 227 22.36 -2.81 -14.65
CA ARG A 227 22.89 -3.45 -15.85
C ARG A 227 22.94 -4.97 -15.70
N GLN A 228 23.47 -5.49 -14.58
CA GLN A 228 23.55 -6.93 -14.34
C GLN A 228 22.17 -7.57 -14.24
N VAL A 229 21.23 -6.93 -13.56
CA VAL A 229 19.85 -7.41 -13.44
C VAL A 229 19.17 -7.53 -14.81
N GLN A 230 19.39 -6.56 -15.71
CA GLN A 230 18.89 -6.60 -17.08
C GLN A 230 19.52 -7.73 -17.90
N VAL A 231 20.85 -7.84 -17.88
CA VAL A 231 21.60 -8.87 -18.62
C VAL A 231 21.21 -10.28 -18.14
N THR A 232 21.23 -10.51 -16.83
CA THR A 232 20.85 -11.79 -16.23
C THR A 232 19.38 -12.14 -16.49
N GLY A 233 18.49 -11.13 -16.54
CA GLY A 233 17.09 -11.34 -16.90
C GLY A 233 16.92 -11.88 -18.32
N TRP A 234 17.53 -11.23 -19.31
CA TRP A 234 17.48 -11.70 -20.69
C TRP A 234 18.23 -13.02 -20.91
N ALA A 235 19.32 -13.26 -20.18
CA ALA A 235 20.02 -14.55 -20.20
C ALA A 235 19.11 -15.69 -19.73
N VAL A 236 18.37 -15.50 -18.63
CA VAL A 236 17.38 -16.48 -18.15
C VAL A 236 16.30 -16.75 -19.20
N VAL A 237 15.76 -15.71 -19.84
CA VAL A 237 14.76 -15.88 -20.91
C VAL A 237 15.31 -16.73 -22.05
N GLY A 238 16.50 -16.38 -22.56
CA GLY A 238 17.15 -17.11 -23.65
C GLY A 238 17.43 -18.57 -23.29
N LEU A 239 18.03 -18.83 -22.12
CA LEU A 239 18.32 -20.17 -21.64
C LEU A 239 17.07 -21.01 -21.49
N SER A 240 15.98 -20.44 -20.95
CA SER A 240 14.73 -21.16 -20.74
C SER A 240 14.09 -21.57 -22.07
N VAL A 241 14.06 -20.66 -23.05
CA VAL A 241 13.50 -20.96 -24.39
C VAL A 241 14.32 -22.03 -25.09
N VAL A 242 15.66 -21.91 -25.09
CA VAL A 242 16.53 -22.89 -25.74
C VAL A 242 16.44 -24.26 -25.05
N SER A 243 16.55 -24.32 -23.73
CA SER A 243 16.49 -25.59 -23.00
C SER A 243 15.12 -26.27 -23.12
N SER A 244 14.02 -25.52 -23.04
CA SER A 244 12.68 -26.11 -23.20
C SER A 244 12.44 -26.62 -24.62
N ALA A 245 12.91 -25.92 -25.65
CA ALA A 245 12.87 -26.41 -27.03
C ALA A 245 13.70 -27.69 -27.18
N LEU A 246 14.93 -27.71 -26.65
CA LEU A 246 15.77 -28.92 -26.70
C LEU A 246 15.08 -30.12 -26.05
N LEU A 247 14.50 -29.93 -24.86
CA LEU A 247 13.75 -30.96 -24.13
C LEU A 247 12.49 -31.42 -24.87
N ALA A 248 11.86 -30.57 -25.67
CA ALA A 248 10.63 -30.93 -26.36
C ALA A 248 10.85 -31.63 -27.71
N PHE A 249 11.93 -31.29 -28.41
CA PHE A 249 12.21 -31.81 -29.76
C PHE A 249 13.20 -32.98 -29.77
N PHE A 250 14.14 -33.03 -28.82
CA PHE A 250 15.24 -34.02 -28.84
C PHE A 250 15.20 -35.04 -27.70
N LEU A 251 14.37 -34.81 -26.69
CA LEU A 251 14.03 -35.75 -25.62
C LEU A 251 12.54 -36.09 -25.74
#